data_AF-A0A9D8JD51-F1
#
_entry.id   AF-A0A9D8JD51-F1
#
_cell.length_a   1.000
_cell.length_b   1.000
_cell.length_c   1.000
_cell.angle_alpha   90.00
_cell.angle_beta   90.00
_cell.angle_gamma   90.00
#
_symmetry.space_group_name_H-M   'P 1'
#
loop_
_entity.id
_entity.type
_entity.pdbx_description
1 polymer ?
#
loop_
_entity_poly.entity_id
_entity_poly.type
_entity_poly.pdbx_seq_one_letter_code
_entity_poly.pdbx_strand_id
1 'polypeptide(L)'
;MRLYGPDKDKFTSSLVVSSQAAAERDIQNWLTENQQDAAIDGDGWTWRIAVSVNQAPDPSDTRRMEWHLKIQLCTLMTAADLVEGGILSSEGDARMLSLIGEEAVPMAMKPTRHKVASEAAARTVLSESLPSLKRTFAGYQLHAIKRALVHRWVDQSLAFGGRDSKFG
;
A
#
# COMPACT_ATOMS: atom_id res chain seq x y z
N MET A 1 8.00 -12.04 63.83
CA MET A 1 7.30 -13.09 63.05
C MET A 1 6.53 -12.37 61.95
N ARG A 2 6.95 -12.55 60.68
CA ARG A 2 6.32 -11.96 59.49
C ARG A 2 4.92 -12.54 59.30
N LEU A 3 4.04 -11.78 58.64
CA LEU A 3 3.32 -12.20 57.42
C LEU A 3 2.77 -10.94 56.72
N TYR A 4 3.60 -10.31 55.89
CA TYR A 4 3.11 -9.44 54.82
C TYR A 4 2.58 -10.36 53.71
N GLY A 5 1.29 -10.27 53.40
CA GLY A 5 0.71 -10.94 52.25
C GLY A 5 1.19 -10.25 50.96
N PRO A 6 1.66 -10.99 49.94
CA PRO A 6 1.99 -10.39 48.66
C PRO A 6 0.69 -9.98 47.95
N ASP A 7 0.59 -8.69 47.65
CA ASP A 7 -0.44 -8.09 46.82
C ASP A 7 -0.41 -8.79 45.44
N LYS A 8 -1.46 -9.54 45.12
CA LYS A 8 -1.55 -10.30 43.89
C LYS A 8 -1.80 -9.33 42.74
N ASP A 9 -0.76 -9.13 41.94
CA ASP A 9 -0.84 -8.97 40.48
C ASP A 9 -1.94 -8.03 39.97
N LYS A 10 -1.80 -6.75 40.32
CA LYS A 10 -2.18 -5.69 39.37
C LYS A 10 -1.04 -5.50 38.38
N PHE A 11 -0.79 -6.51 37.55
CA PHE A 11 -0.18 -6.25 36.26
C PHE A 11 -1.24 -5.50 35.45
N THR A 12 -1.28 -4.17 35.63
CA THR A 12 -1.76 -3.29 34.58
C THR A 12 -1.02 -3.73 33.33
N SER A 13 -1.75 -4.33 32.39
CA SER A 13 -1.29 -4.61 31.05
C SER A 13 -0.52 -3.38 30.59
N SER A 14 0.82 -3.47 30.64
CA SER A 14 1.65 -2.39 30.15
C SER A 14 1.22 -2.23 28.71
N LEU A 15 0.71 -1.05 28.34
CA LEU A 15 0.45 -0.71 26.95
C LEU A 15 1.75 -1.03 26.21
N VAL A 16 1.79 -2.18 25.54
CA VAL A 16 2.88 -2.51 24.64
C VAL A 16 2.59 -1.59 23.46
N VAL A 17 3.19 -0.40 23.49
CA VAL A 17 3.27 0.45 22.32
C VAL A 17 4.17 -0.32 21.37
N SER A 18 3.57 -1.13 20.51
CA SER A 18 4.28 -1.71 19.38
C SER A 18 4.92 -0.55 18.64
N SER A 19 6.23 -0.60 18.44
CA SER A 19 6.91 0.40 17.64
C SER A 19 6.23 0.47 16.27
N GLN A 20 6.19 1.63 15.63
CA GLN A 20 5.53 1.77 14.33
C GLN A 20 6.00 0.72 13.31
N ALA A 21 7.30 0.41 13.32
CA ALA A 21 7.88 -0.64 12.49
C ALA A 21 7.38 -2.05 12.83
N ALA A 22 7.10 -2.34 14.11
CA ALA A 22 6.47 -3.59 14.52
C ALA A 22 5.01 -3.65 14.05
N ALA A 23 4.25 -2.58 14.23
CA ALA A 23 2.86 -2.50 13.77
C ALA A 23 2.73 -2.66 12.24
N GLU A 24 3.63 -2.06 11.46
CA GLU A 24 3.67 -2.25 10.00
C GLU A 24 4.01 -3.69 9.62
N ARG A 25 5.00 -4.29 10.29
CA ARG A 25 5.39 -5.68 10.04
C ARG A 25 4.28 -6.66 10.38
N ASP A 26 3.60 -6.46 11.50
CA ASP A 26 2.51 -7.33 11.94
C ASP A 26 1.33 -7.28 10.96
N ILE A 27 0.99 -6.09 10.45
CA ILE A 27 -0.03 -5.94 9.41
C ILE A 27 0.41 -6.59 8.09
N GLN A 28 1.68 -6.42 7.70
CA GLN A 28 2.18 -7.04 6.46
C GLN A 28 2.17 -8.57 6.56
N ASN A 29 2.60 -9.14 7.68
CA ASN A 29 2.53 -10.58 7.93
C ASN A 29 1.09 -11.07 7.87
N TRP A 30 0.17 -10.37 8.53
CA TRP A 30 -1.26 -10.70 8.49
C TRP A 30 -1.81 -10.67 7.05
N LEU A 31 -1.44 -9.70 6.23
CA LEU A 31 -1.88 -9.63 4.83
C LEU A 31 -1.40 -10.85 4.05
N THR A 32 -0.12 -11.21 4.16
CA THR A 32 0.46 -12.35 3.44
C THR A 32 -0.13 -13.68 3.93
N GLU A 33 -0.24 -13.89 5.25
CA GLU A 33 -0.86 -15.09 5.84
C GLU A 33 -2.31 -15.30 5.37
N ASN A 34 -3.05 -14.21 5.16
CA ASN A 34 -4.45 -14.24 4.72
C ASN A 34 -4.62 -14.06 3.20
N GLN A 35 -3.53 -14.08 2.42
CA GLN A 35 -3.53 -13.89 0.95
C GLN A 35 -4.25 -12.58 0.52
N GLN A 36 -4.10 -11.53 1.33
CA GLN A 36 -4.67 -10.20 1.13
C GLN A 36 -3.66 -9.18 0.58
N ASP A 37 -2.47 -9.61 0.21
CA ASP A 37 -1.34 -8.77 -0.23
C ASP A 37 -1.28 -8.50 -1.74
N ALA A 38 -2.13 -9.14 -2.54
CA ALA A 38 -2.23 -8.91 -3.98
C ALA A 38 -3.68 -8.78 -4.50
N ALA A 39 -3.87 -8.02 -5.57
CA ALA A 39 -5.10 -7.91 -6.34
C ALA A 39 -4.80 -8.09 -7.84
N ILE A 40 -5.79 -8.57 -8.60
CA ILE A 40 -5.70 -8.70 -10.06
C ILE A 40 -6.70 -7.71 -10.66
N ASP A 41 -6.27 -6.92 -11.64
CA ASP A 41 -7.17 -6.01 -12.36
C ASP A 41 -7.95 -6.73 -13.48
N GLY A 42 -8.87 -6.03 -14.14
CA GLY A 42 -9.65 -6.58 -15.25
C GLY A 42 -8.84 -6.92 -16.49
N ASP A 43 -7.57 -6.49 -16.55
CA ASP A 43 -6.64 -6.81 -17.63
C ASP A 43 -5.77 -8.04 -17.28
N GLY A 44 -5.96 -8.64 -16.10
CA GLY A 44 -5.20 -9.80 -15.63
C GLY A 44 -3.86 -9.47 -14.97
N TRP A 45 -3.53 -8.20 -14.77
CA TRP A 45 -2.26 -7.80 -14.15
C TRP A 45 -2.33 -7.87 -12.63
N THR A 46 -1.24 -8.34 -12.02
CA THR A 46 -1.11 -8.40 -10.57
C THR A 46 -0.62 -7.08 -10.00
N TRP A 47 -1.30 -6.61 -8.97
CA TRP A 47 -0.99 -5.42 -8.18
C TRP A 47 -0.74 -5.83 -6.73
N ARG A 48 0.35 -5.35 -6.15
CA ARG A 48 0.64 -5.47 -4.72
C ARG A 48 -0.24 -4.50 -3.93
N ILE A 49 -0.86 -5.00 -2.87
CA ILE A 49 -1.53 -4.19 -1.85
C ILE A 49 -0.49 -3.82 -0.80
N ALA A 50 -0.06 -2.57 -0.81
CA ALA A 50 0.80 -1.99 0.21
C ALA A 50 -0.06 -1.33 1.29
N VAL A 51 0.12 -1.74 2.55
CA VAL A 51 -0.52 -1.10 3.71
C VAL A 51 0.56 -0.47 4.57
N SER A 52 0.38 0.81 4.87
CA SER A 52 1.24 1.56 5.79
C SER A 52 0.41 2.07 6.95
N VAL A 53 1.06 2.14 8.11
CA VAL A 53 0.39 2.35 9.39
C VAL A 53 1.14 3.43 10.14
N ASN A 54 0.44 4.48 10.54
CA ASN A 54 1.00 5.52 11.37
C ASN A 54 0.12 5.74 12.59
N GLN A 55 0.71 5.87 13.77
CA GLN A 55 -0.02 6.26 14.97
C GLN A 55 0.18 7.75 15.20
N ALA A 56 -0.92 8.49 15.33
CA ALA A 56 -0.88 9.93 15.59
C ALA A 56 -1.86 10.29 16.71
N PRO A 57 -1.60 11.34 17.50
CA PRO A 57 -2.57 11.83 18.47
C PRO A 57 -3.87 12.26 17.78
N ASP A 58 -5.02 11.98 18.40
CA ASP A 58 -6.31 12.50 17.94
C ASP A 58 -6.27 14.04 18.04
N PRO A 59 -6.57 14.80 16.96
CA PRO A 59 -6.61 16.25 17.01
C PRO A 59 -7.66 16.81 17.99
N SER A 60 -8.65 16.01 18.37
CA SER A 60 -9.74 16.38 19.29
C SER A 60 -9.44 16.01 20.75
N ASP A 61 -8.60 15.00 20.97
CA ASP A 61 -8.19 14.53 22.30
C ASP A 61 -6.75 13.99 22.24
N THR A 62 -5.78 14.85 22.55
CA THR A 62 -4.34 14.51 22.49
C THR A 62 -3.93 13.41 23.46
N ARG A 63 -4.82 12.96 24.35
CA ARG A 63 -4.58 11.79 25.24
C ARG A 63 -4.88 10.46 24.56
N ARG A 64 -5.47 10.49 23.36
CA ARG A 64 -5.80 9.31 22.55
C ARG A 64 -4.87 9.22 21.36
N MET A 65 -4.47 7.99 21.04
CA MET A 65 -3.72 7.68 19.82
C MET A 65 -4.69 7.10 18.80
N GLU A 66 -4.70 7.64 17.59
CA GLU A 66 -5.40 7.09 16.44
C GLU A 66 -4.43 6.36 15.52
N TRP A 67 -4.90 5.27 14.94
CA TRP A 67 -4.23 4.53 13.89
C TRP A 67 -4.69 5.06 12.54
N HIS A 68 -3.73 5.55 11.75
CA HIS A 68 -3.92 5.98 10.39
C HIS A 68 -3.45 4.88 9.45
N LEU A 69 -4.40 4.24 8.79
CA LEU A 69 -4.14 3.27 7.73
C LEU A 69 -4.09 3.96 6.38
N LYS A 70 -3.10 3.61 5.58
CA LYS A 70 -3.03 3.98 4.17
C LYS A 70 -2.84 2.70 3.35
N ILE A 71 -3.83 2.40 2.51
CA ILE A 71 -3.88 1.25 1.62
C ILE A 71 -3.61 1.74 0.19
N GLN A 72 -2.67 1.12 -0.51
CA GLN A 72 -2.27 1.52 -1.86
C GLN A 72 -2.07 0.29 -2.75
N LEU A 73 -2.61 0.33 -3.97
CA LEU A 73 -2.31 -0.65 -5.01
C LEU A 73 -1.12 -0.17 -5.83
N CYS A 74 -0.09 -0.99 -5.92
CA CYS A 74 1.14 -0.69 -6.65
C CYS A 74 1.55 -1.85 -7.56
N THR A 75 2.12 -1.56 -8.71
CA THR A 75 2.77 -2.55 -9.57
C THR A 75 3.96 -1.93 -10.30
N LEU A 76 4.77 -2.76 -10.95
CA LEU A 76 5.89 -2.35 -11.79
C LEU A 76 5.66 -2.95 -13.17
N MET A 77 5.76 -2.13 -14.22
CA MET A 77 5.58 -2.61 -15.60
C MET A 77 6.76 -2.17 -16.46
N THR A 78 7.35 -3.11 -17.18
CA THR A 78 8.38 -2.85 -18.19
C THR A 78 7.76 -2.37 -19.51
N ALA A 79 8.58 -1.85 -20.42
CA ALA A 79 8.14 -1.54 -21.77
C ALA A 79 7.51 -2.75 -22.49
N ALA A 80 8.04 -3.96 -22.25
CA ALA A 80 7.50 -5.20 -22.81
C ALA A 80 6.09 -5.49 -22.27
N ASP A 81 5.91 -5.41 -20.95
CA ASP A 81 4.62 -5.59 -20.28
C ASP A 81 3.55 -4.63 -20.81
N LEU A 82 3.94 -3.37 -21.05
CA LEU A 82 3.06 -2.33 -21.57
C LEU A 82 2.60 -2.60 -23.01
N VAL A 83 3.47 -3.19 -23.84
CA VAL A 83 3.13 -3.55 -25.23
C VAL A 83 2.30 -4.83 -25.26
N GLU A 84 2.69 -5.86 -24.51
CA GLU A 84 1.96 -7.13 -24.43
C GLU A 84 0.54 -6.91 -23.88
N GLY A 85 0.40 -6.06 -22.86
CA GLY A 85 -0.89 -5.68 -22.30
C GLY A 85 -1.70 -4.71 -23.18
N GLY A 86 -1.22 -4.32 -24.37
CA GLY A 86 -1.94 -3.40 -25.27
C GLY A 86 -2.15 -2.00 -24.70
N ILE A 87 -1.32 -1.56 -23.76
CA ILE A 87 -1.36 -0.22 -23.16
C ILE A 87 -0.61 0.78 -24.06
N LEU A 88 0.51 0.33 -24.63
CA LEU A 88 1.31 1.04 -25.62
C LEU A 88 1.39 0.22 -26.91
N SER A 89 1.57 0.91 -28.03
CA SER A 89 1.80 0.29 -29.35
C SER A 89 3.27 0.44 -29.77
N SER A 90 3.88 -0.61 -30.31
CA SER A 90 5.28 -0.57 -30.75
C SER A 90 5.53 0.52 -31.81
N GLU A 91 4.59 0.72 -32.72
CA GLU A 91 4.73 1.71 -33.80
C GLU A 91 4.26 3.11 -33.38
N GLY A 92 3.07 3.23 -32.79
CA GLY A 92 2.49 4.52 -32.43
C GLY A 92 3.15 5.17 -31.22
N ASP A 93 3.76 4.37 -30.34
CA ASP A 93 4.38 4.83 -29.09
C ASP A 93 5.90 4.60 -29.06
N ALA A 94 6.54 4.39 -30.22
CA ALA A 94 7.97 4.10 -30.34
C ALA A 94 8.87 5.08 -29.55
N ARG A 95 8.54 6.38 -29.62
CA ARG A 95 9.27 7.42 -28.86
C ARG A 95 9.12 7.24 -27.35
N MET A 96 7.92 6.92 -26.87
CA MET A 96 7.66 6.71 -25.45
C MET A 96 8.36 5.45 -24.95
N LEU A 97 8.29 4.36 -25.72
CA LEU A 97 9.02 3.13 -25.43
C LEU A 97 10.54 3.37 -25.37
N SER A 98 11.08 4.19 -26.27
CA SER A 98 12.49 4.61 -26.21
C SER A 98 12.85 5.43 -24.98
N LEU A 99 11.92 6.22 -24.42
CA LEU A 99 12.14 7.01 -23.22
C LEU A 99 12.09 6.15 -21.96
N ILE A 100 11.25 5.12 -21.93
CA ILE A 100 11.20 4.11 -20.87
C ILE A 100 12.47 3.24 -20.91
N GLY A 101 12.88 2.79 -22.10
CA GLY A 101 14.04 1.92 -22.27
C GLY A 101 13.85 0.59 -21.54
N GLU A 102 14.84 0.22 -20.73
CA GLU A 102 14.85 -1.02 -19.92
C GLU A 102 14.30 -0.82 -18.50
N GLU A 103 13.85 0.40 -18.17
CA GLU A 103 13.36 0.70 -16.83
C GLU A 103 11.96 0.13 -16.58
N ALA A 104 11.69 -0.24 -15.33
CA ALA A 104 10.34 -0.61 -14.89
C ALA A 104 9.60 0.65 -14.44
N VAL A 105 8.43 0.90 -15.04
CA VAL A 105 7.56 2.02 -14.69
C VAL A 105 6.79 1.69 -13.41
N PRO A 106 7.01 2.45 -12.32
CA PRO A 106 6.26 2.31 -11.08
C PRO A 106 4.84 2.84 -11.26
N MET A 107 3.86 1.94 -11.11
CA MET A 107 2.46 2.29 -11.14
C MET A 107 1.89 2.26 -9.74
N ALA A 108 1.19 3.32 -9.34
CA ALA A 108 0.54 3.39 -8.05
C ALA A 108 -0.80 4.09 -8.15
N MET A 109 -1.84 3.45 -7.64
CA MET A 109 -3.17 4.04 -7.54
C MET A 109 -3.21 5.08 -6.41
N LYS A 110 -4.22 5.95 -6.46
CA LYS A 110 -4.51 6.85 -5.34
C LYS A 110 -4.80 6.02 -4.09
N PRO A 111 -4.11 6.29 -2.96
CA PRO A 111 -4.29 5.49 -1.76
C PRO A 111 -5.62 5.80 -1.07
N THR A 112 -6.23 4.77 -0.49
CA THR A 112 -7.37 4.89 0.42
C THR A 112 -6.85 5.04 1.85
N ARG A 113 -7.47 5.91 2.64
CA ARG A 113 -7.02 6.21 4.01
C ARG A 113 -8.16 5.97 5.00
N HIS A 114 -7.83 5.34 6.12
CA HIS A 114 -8.77 5.10 7.21
C HIS A 114 -8.16 5.57 8.54
N LYS A 115 -9.01 6.03 9.44
CA LYS A 115 -8.66 6.36 10.82
C LYS A 115 -9.42 5.42 11.74
N VAL A 116 -8.71 4.78 12.66
CA VAL A 116 -9.28 3.80 13.59
C VAL A 116 -8.68 3.95 14.98
N ALA A 117 -9.44 3.61 16.00
CA ALA A 117 -9.04 3.82 17.40
C ALA A 117 -8.06 2.77 17.94
N SER A 118 -7.88 1.63 17.24
CA SER A 118 -7.05 0.53 17.73
C SER A 118 -6.57 -0.37 16.59
N GLU A 119 -5.57 -1.19 16.88
CA GLU A 119 -5.08 -2.23 15.97
C GLU A 119 -6.17 -3.25 15.61
N ALA A 120 -6.99 -3.66 16.57
CA ALA A 120 -8.09 -4.59 16.32
C ALA A 120 -9.09 -4.01 15.30
N ALA A 121 -9.44 -2.73 15.45
CA ALA A 121 -10.27 -2.01 14.50
C ALA A 121 -9.59 -1.87 13.12
N ALA A 122 -8.26 -1.69 13.09
CA ALA A 122 -7.50 -1.68 11.85
C ALA A 122 -7.61 -2.99 11.08
N ARG A 123 -7.45 -4.13 11.76
CA ARG A 123 -7.60 -5.47 11.17
C ARG A 123 -9.02 -5.70 10.65
N THR A 124 -10.05 -5.27 11.39
CA THR A 124 -11.44 -5.33 10.93
C THR A 124 -11.63 -4.56 9.63
N VAL A 125 -11.18 -3.29 9.58
CA VAL A 125 -11.28 -2.47 8.36
C VAL A 125 -10.60 -3.13 7.17
N LEU A 126 -9.40 -3.69 7.36
CA LEU A 126 -8.69 -4.40 6.29
C LEU A 126 -9.44 -5.65 5.83
N SER A 127 -9.95 -6.46 6.77
CA SER A 127 -10.67 -7.70 6.46
C SER A 127 -11.98 -7.47 5.69
N GLU A 128 -12.64 -6.34 5.94
CA GLU A 128 -13.89 -5.97 5.27
C GLU A 128 -13.63 -5.26 3.95
N SER A 129 -12.65 -4.35 3.91
CA SER A 129 -12.42 -3.46 2.78
C SER A 129 -11.66 -4.14 1.65
N LEU A 130 -10.66 -4.98 1.94
CA LEU A 130 -9.80 -5.57 0.91
C LEU A 130 -10.54 -6.52 -0.03
N PRO A 131 -11.43 -7.43 0.43
CA PRO A 131 -12.20 -8.27 -0.49
C PRO A 131 -13.09 -7.46 -1.43
N SER A 132 -13.73 -6.40 -0.92
CA SER A 132 -14.55 -5.51 -1.74
C SER A 132 -13.68 -4.77 -2.76
N LEU A 133 -12.55 -4.21 -2.32
CA LEU A 133 -11.58 -3.54 -3.18
C LEU A 133 -11.13 -4.47 -4.31
N LYS A 134 -10.70 -5.69 -3.99
CA LYS A 134 -10.24 -6.69 -4.96
C LYS A 134 -11.33 -7.03 -5.98
N ARG A 135 -12.56 -7.26 -5.53
CA ARG A 135 -13.70 -7.59 -6.42
C ARG A 135 -13.99 -6.43 -7.39
N THR A 136 -14.03 -5.21 -6.86
CA THR A 136 -14.28 -4.01 -7.68
C THR A 136 -13.12 -3.77 -8.65
N PHE A 137 -11.88 -3.95 -8.19
CA PHE A 137 -10.66 -3.77 -8.99
C PHE A 137 -10.56 -4.76 -10.16
N ALA A 138 -10.91 -6.03 -9.94
CA ALA A 138 -10.96 -7.07 -10.96
C ALA A 138 -11.98 -6.78 -12.08
N GLY A 139 -12.95 -5.90 -11.85
CA GLY A 139 -13.93 -5.49 -12.84
C GLY A 139 -13.49 -4.32 -13.73
N TYR A 140 -12.36 -3.69 -13.45
CA TYR A 140 -11.91 -2.50 -14.19
C TYR A 140 -10.81 -2.84 -15.18
N GLN A 141 -11.02 -2.45 -16.44
CA GLN A 141 -9.95 -2.33 -17.43
C GLN A 141 -9.21 -1.02 -17.20
N LEU A 142 -7.91 -1.09 -16.97
CA LEU A 142 -7.12 0.04 -16.48
C LEU A 142 -6.22 0.66 -17.55
N HIS A 143 -6.37 0.29 -18.83
CA HIS A 143 -5.51 0.75 -19.93
C HIS A 143 -5.30 2.26 -19.93
N ALA A 144 -6.39 3.04 -19.86
CA ALA A 144 -6.30 4.51 -19.87
C ALA A 144 -5.56 5.06 -18.64
N ILE A 145 -5.78 4.45 -17.46
CA ILE A 145 -5.11 4.84 -16.21
C ILE A 145 -3.63 4.48 -16.27
N LYS A 146 -3.28 3.27 -16.68
CA LYS A 146 -1.90 2.80 -16.84
C LYS A 146 -1.14 3.70 -17.83
N ARG A 147 -1.75 4.02 -18.97
CA ARG A 147 -1.16 4.93 -19.96
C ARG A 147 -0.92 6.34 -19.40
N ALA A 148 -1.89 6.89 -18.67
CA ALA A 148 -1.72 8.19 -18.00
C ALA A 148 -0.60 8.17 -16.94
N LEU A 149 -0.45 7.08 -16.20
CA LEU A 149 0.64 6.89 -15.24
C LEU A 149 2.01 6.85 -15.93
N VAL A 150 2.11 6.13 -17.06
CA VAL A 150 3.34 6.09 -17.88
C VAL A 150 3.73 7.48 -18.36
N HIS A 151 2.78 8.24 -18.94
CA HIS A 151 3.05 9.59 -19.42
C HIS A 151 3.59 10.49 -18.29
N ARG A 152 2.89 10.48 -17.14
CA ARG A 152 3.31 11.26 -15.98
C ARG A 152 4.70 10.87 -15.49
N TRP A 153 5.01 9.58 -15.46
CA TRP A 153 6.32 9.10 -15.05
C TRP A 153 7.42 9.58 -16.01
N VAL A 154 7.20 9.46 -17.33
CA VAL A 154 8.14 9.98 -18.35
C VAL A 154 8.36 11.49 -18.18
N ASP A 155 7.28 12.26 -18.03
CA ASP A 155 7.36 13.71 -17.83
C ASP A 155 8.18 14.07 -16.59
N GLN A 156 8.00 13.34 -15.49
CA GLN A 156 8.76 13.53 -14.26
C GLN A 156 10.24 13.15 -14.43
N SER A 157 10.53 12.03 -15.08
CA SER A 157 11.90 11.58 -15.35
C SER A 157 12.67 12.59 -16.22
N LEU A 158 12.00 13.24 -17.17
CA LEU A 158 12.60 14.28 -18.00
C LEU A 158 12.79 15.63 -17.27
N ALA A 159 11.85 16.01 -16.40
CA ALA A 159 11.89 17.30 -15.69
C ALA A 159 13.01 17.38 -14.64
N PHE A 160 13.35 16.26 -13.98
CA PHE A 160 14.35 16.24 -12.90
C PHE A 160 15.73 15.76 -13.33
N GLY A 161 15.96 15.49 -14.62
CA GLY A 161 17.29 15.21 -15.18
C GLY A 161 18.04 14.02 -14.56
N GLY A 162 17.36 13.11 -13.86
CA GLY A 162 18.01 12.09 -13.04
C GLY A 162 17.15 10.85 -12.83
N ARG A 163 17.61 9.74 -13.40
CA ARG A 163 17.18 8.36 -13.19
C ARG A 163 17.53 7.85 -11.78
N ASP A 164 17.03 8.51 -10.75
CA ASP A 164 17.20 8.08 -9.36
C ASP A 164 15.94 8.44 -8.55
N SER A 165 14.87 7.67 -8.73
CA SER A 165 13.82 7.57 -7.70
C SER A 165 13.77 6.14 -7.19
N LYS A 166 14.64 5.86 -6.22
CA LYS A 166 14.53 4.68 -5.37
C LYS A 166 13.19 4.76 -4.63
N PHE A 167 12.28 3.85 -4.95
CA PHE A 167 11.09 3.61 -4.14
C PHE A 167 11.55 2.96 -2.82
N GLY A 168 11.36 3.69 -1.72
CA GLY A 168 11.29 3.16 -0.35
C GLY A 168 9.84 3.06 0.09
#